data_AF-A0A9X8M694-F1
#
_entry.id   AF-A0A9X8M694-F1
#
_cell.length_a   1.000
_cell.length_b   1.000
_cell.length_c   1.000
_cell.angle_alpha   90.00
_cell.angle_beta   90.00
_cell.angle_gamma   90.00
#
_symmetry.space_group_name_H-M   'P 1'
#
loop_
_entity.id
_entity.type
_entity.pdbx_description
1 polymer ?
#
loop_
_entity_poly.entity_id
_entity_poly.type
_entity_poly.pdbx_seq_one_letter_code
_entity_poly.pdbx_strand_id
1 'polypeptide(L)'
;MNTLKPGQTYEIKEAYIGKDQKLFSRVVIYRLTEKQLQERRTKQSYTESKKGITYSEKSKRLTGINIYVTNTPWEIVPMEQIHDFYSLRWQIGVTISFWENCTLRDTNPWCYNLFRNNYMFKKIKN
;
A
#
# COMPACT_ATOMS: atom_id res chain seq x y z
N MET A 1 -18.31 -10.01 -3.74
CA MET A 1 -16.91 -10.23 -4.16
C MET A 1 -16.40 -11.58 -3.60
N ASN A 2 -17.04 -12.69 -3.99
CA ASN A 2 -16.75 -14.04 -3.45
C ASN A 2 -15.90 -14.90 -4.40
N THR A 3 -15.26 -14.31 -5.40
CA THR A 3 -14.72 -15.05 -6.55
C THR A 3 -13.20 -15.06 -6.69
N LEU A 4 -12.46 -14.33 -5.85
CA LEU A 4 -10.99 -14.33 -5.91
C LEU A 4 -10.40 -15.39 -4.99
N LYS A 5 -9.64 -16.32 -5.57
CA LYS A 5 -8.90 -17.34 -4.82
C LYS A 5 -7.80 -16.68 -3.96
N PRO A 6 -7.40 -17.27 -2.82
CA PRO A 6 -6.25 -16.80 -2.05
C PRO A 6 -4.99 -16.72 -2.94
N GLY A 7 -4.28 -15.59 -2.92
CA GLY A 7 -3.12 -15.34 -3.78
C GLY A 7 -3.45 -14.83 -5.18
N GLN A 8 -4.73 -14.74 -5.57
CA GLN A 8 -5.13 -14.17 -6.85
C GLN A 8 -5.08 -12.63 -6.82
N THR A 9 -4.62 -12.08 -7.93
CA THR A 9 -4.59 -10.63 -8.19
C THR A 9 -5.65 -10.30 -9.23
N TYR A 10 -6.36 -9.20 -9.01
CA TYR A 10 -7.33 -8.63 -9.95
C TYR A 10 -6.95 -7.19 -10.26
N GLU A 11 -7.08 -6.80 -11.51
CA GLU A 11 -6.67 -5.49 -11.99
C GLU A 11 -7.85 -4.74 -12.60
N ILE A 12 -7.95 -3.46 -12.26
CA ILE A 12 -8.84 -2.48 -12.87
C ILE A 12 -7.96 -1.44 -13.54
N LYS A 13 -7.96 -1.44 -14.87
CA LYS A 13 -7.09 -0.59 -15.71
C LYS A 13 -7.56 0.86 -15.77
N GLU A 14 -8.87 1.11 -15.69
CA GLU A 14 -9.47 2.42 -15.84
C GLU A 14 -10.15 2.86 -14.53
N ALA A 15 -9.35 3.25 -13.54
CA ALA A 15 -9.86 3.91 -12.35
C ALA A 15 -9.50 5.39 -12.38
N TYR A 16 -10.52 6.25 -12.28
CA TYR A 16 -10.32 7.68 -12.13
C TYR A 16 -10.35 8.04 -10.66
N ILE A 17 -9.26 8.61 -10.14
CA ILE A 17 -9.16 9.02 -8.74
C ILE A 17 -9.08 10.54 -8.65
N GLY A 18 -10.01 11.12 -7.89
CA GLY A 18 -10.11 12.55 -7.64
C GLY A 18 -11.52 13.08 -7.92
N LYS A 19 -11.93 14.10 -7.15
CA LYS A 19 -13.22 14.77 -7.31
C LYS A 19 -13.18 15.77 -8.48
N ASP A 20 -12.09 16.54 -8.57
CA ASP A 20 -11.94 17.63 -9.55
C ASP A 20 -10.91 17.30 -10.64
N GLN A 21 -9.78 16.65 -10.29
CA GLN A 21 -8.80 16.15 -11.26
C GLN A 21 -8.92 14.63 -11.36
N LYS A 22 -9.40 14.14 -12.51
CA LYS A 22 -9.48 12.71 -12.80
C LYS A 22 -8.12 12.22 -13.26
N LEU A 23 -7.28 11.81 -12.30
CA LEU A 23 -6.03 11.15 -12.63
C LEU A 23 -6.35 9.73 -13.09
N PHE A 24 -5.83 9.36 -14.27
CA PHE A 24 -5.82 7.98 -14.70
C PHE A 24 -5.03 7.18 -13.68
N SER A 25 -5.63 6.12 -13.16
CA SER A 25 -4.98 5.27 -12.19
C SER A 25 -5.40 3.83 -12.41
N ARG A 26 -4.47 2.95 -12.09
CA ARG A 26 -4.62 1.51 -12.12
C ARG A 26 -4.79 1.03 -10.70
N VAL A 27 -5.87 0.28 -10.46
CA VAL A 27 -6.15 -0.32 -9.15
C VAL A 27 -5.90 -1.81 -9.23
N VAL A 28 -5.03 -2.30 -8.35
CA VAL A 28 -4.68 -3.71 -8.27
C VAL A 28 -5.10 -4.25 -6.91
N ILE A 29 -6.02 -5.20 -6.93
CA ILE A 29 -6.59 -5.85 -5.76
C ILE A 29 -5.90 -7.20 -5.61
N TYR A 30 -5.24 -7.40 -4.47
CA TYR A 30 -4.56 -8.63 -4.14
C TYR A 30 -5.23 -9.33 -2.96
N ARG A 31 -5.65 -10.58 -3.17
CA ARG A 31 -6.15 -11.44 -2.10
C ARG A 31 -4.96 -12.09 -1.40
N LEU A 32 -4.85 -11.89 -0.09
CA LEU A 32 -3.76 -12.49 0.68
C LEU A 32 -3.80 -14.02 0.63
N THR A 33 -2.63 -14.64 0.77
CA THR A 33 -2.51 -16.08 0.99
C THR A 33 -2.94 -16.44 2.42
N GLU A 34 -3.37 -17.68 2.62
CA GLU A 34 -3.85 -18.14 3.93
C GLU A 34 -2.78 -18.03 5.02
N LYS A 35 -1.52 -18.30 4.67
CA LYS A 35 -0.37 -18.14 5.58
C LYS A 35 -0.21 -16.69 6.06
N GLN A 36 -0.23 -15.73 5.13
CA GLN A 36 -0.14 -14.30 5.47
C GLN A 36 -1.36 -13.82 6.26
N LEU A 37 -2.54 -14.36 5.95
CA LEU A 37 -3.78 -14.06 6.67
C LEU A 37 -3.68 -14.53 8.13
N GLN A 38 -3.17 -15.74 8.36
CA GLN A 38 -3.02 -16.30 9.69
C GLN A 38 -2.02 -15.49 10.54
N GLU A 39 -0.87 -15.12 9.97
CA GLU A 39 0.10 -14.25 10.65
C GLU A 39 -0.51 -12.90 11.05
N ARG A 40 -1.36 -12.32 10.19
CA ARG A 40 -2.09 -11.08 10.50
C ARG A 40 -3.12 -11.29 11.60
N ARG A 41 -3.87 -12.40 11.60
CA ARG A 41 -4.83 -12.74 12.66
C ARG A 41 -4.14 -12.88 14.02
N THR A 42 -2.98 -13.55 14.06
CA THR A 42 -2.19 -13.69 15.30
C THR A 42 -1.73 -12.32 15.83
N LYS A 43 -1.22 -11.46 14.94
CA LYS A 43 -0.83 -10.08 15.31
C LYS A 43 -2.02 -9.23 15.75
N GLN A 44 -3.18 -9.40 15.12
CA GLN A 44 -4.41 -8.73 15.51
C GLN A 44 -4.86 -9.19 16.89
N SER A 45 -4.94 -10.50 17.16
CA SER A 45 -5.31 -11.04 18.47
C SER A 45 -4.36 -10.56 19.58
N TYR A 46 -3.05 -10.52 19.33
CA TYR A 46 -2.08 -9.94 20.26
C TYR A 46 -2.31 -8.44 20.52
N THR A 47 -2.73 -7.70 19.49
CA THR A 47 -3.03 -6.27 19.63
C THR A 47 -4.38 -6.03 20.32
N GLU A 48 -5.38 -6.88 20.06
CA GLU A 48 -6.68 -6.85 20.75
C GLU A 48 -6.49 -7.09 22.25
N SER A 49 -5.68 -8.08 22.63
CA SER A 49 -5.38 -8.35 24.04
C SER A 49 -4.57 -7.25 24.71
N LYS A 50 -3.57 -6.68 24.01
CA LYS A 50 -2.69 -5.63 24.56
C LYS A 50 -3.37 -4.27 24.66
N LYS A 51 -4.26 -3.92 23.72
CA LYS A 51 -4.91 -2.60 23.64
C LYS A 51 -6.35 -2.59 24.14
N GLY A 52 -6.95 -3.76 24.39
CA GLY A 52 -8.35 -3.88 24.80
C GLY A 52 -9.36 -3.46 23.72
N ILE A 53 -8.95 -3.40 22.45
CA ILE A 53 -9.80 -2.98 21.33
C ILE A 53 -10.28 -4.25 20.61
N THR A 54 -11.58 -4.35 20.33
CA THR A 54 -12.15 -5.46 19.56
C THR A 54 -12.38 -5.02 18.11
N TYR A 55 -11.79 -5.72 17.14
CA TYR A 55 -12.04 -5.42 15.73
C TYR A 55 -13.39 -6.00 15.29
N SER A 56 -14.14 -5.23 14.51
CA SER A 56 -15.41 -5.70 13.92
C SER A 56 -15.17 -6.81 12.89
N GLU A 57 -16.17 -7.68 12.71
CA GLU A 57 -16.10 -8.76 11.71
C GLU A 57 -15.87 -8.25 10.28
N LYS A 58 -16.43 -7.07 9.96
CA LYS A 58 -16.22 -6.41 8.66
C LYS A 58 -14.74 -6.05 8.45
N SER A 59 -14.09 -5.49 9.47
CA SER A 59 -12.65 -5.16 9.41
C SER A 59 -11.78 -6.41 9.30
N LYS A 60 -12.12 -7.49 10.03
CA LYS A 60 -11.44 -8.79 9.92
C LYS A 60 -11.54 -9.38 8.50
N ARG A 61 -12.70 -9.26 7.84
CA ARG A 61 -12.87 -9.68 6.43
C ARG A 61 -12.03 -8.84 5.46
N LEU A 62 -11.98 -7.53 5.66
CA LEU A 62 -11.21 -6.59 4.82
C LEU A 62 -9.70 -6.75 4.98
N THR A 63 -9.22 -7.22 6.15
CA THR A 63 -7.80 -7.49 6.42
C THR A 63 -7.17 -8.46 5.42
N GLY A 64 -7.98 -9.34 4.82
CA GLY A 64 -7.55 -10.32 3.82
C GLY A 64 -7.40 -9.77 2.40
N ILE A 65 -7.56 -8.45 2.21
CA ILE A 65 -7.46 -7.80 0.90
C ILE A 65 -6.42 -6.68 0.99
N ASN A 66 -5.47 -6.66 0.05
CA ASN A 66 -4.59 -5.52 -0.18
C ASN A 66 -5.07 -4.80 -1.45
N ILE A 67 -5.16 -3.47 -1.40
CA ILE A 67 -5.49 -2.64 -2.56
C ILE A 67 -4.31 -1.72 -2.85
N TYR A 68 -3.81 -1.80 -4.07
CA TYR A 68 -2.75 -0.99 -4.61
C TYR A 68 -3.31 -0.03 -5.64
N VAL A 69 -2.89 1.22 -5.57
CA VAL A 69 -3.28 2.27 -6.51
C VAL A 69 -2.00 2.85 -7.10
N THR A 70 -1.82 2.67 -8.40
CA THR A 70 -0.63 3.10 -9.13
C THR A 70 -1.02 3.91 -10.36
N ASN A 71 -0.19 4.88 -10.72
CA ASN A 71 -0.31 5.63 -11.99
C ASN A 71 0.52 4.97 -13.11
N THR A 72 1.18 3.85 -12.83
CA THR A 72 2.08 3.20 -13.79
C THR A 72 1.28 2.35 -14.79
N PRO A 73 1.51 2.51 -16.10
CA PRO A 73 0.88 1.67 -17.12
C PRO A 73 1.31 0.20 -16.99
N TRP A 74 0.47 -0.69 -17.50
CA TRP A 74 0.67 -2.15 -17.42
C TRP A 74 1.93 -2.63 -18.16
N GLU A 75 2.38 -1.87 -19.16
CA GLU A 75 3.58 -2.14 -19.97
C GLU A 75 4.88 -2.05 -19.16
N ILE A 76 4.93 -1.15 -18.17
CA ILE A 76 6.16 -0.89 -17.41
C ILE A 76 6.24 -1.82 -16.19
N VAL A 77 5.12 -2.05 -15.50
CA VAL A 77 5.07 -2.92 -14.32
C VAL A 77 3.92 -3.92 -14.46
N PRO A 78 4.19 -5.23 -14.56
CA PRO A 78 3.13 -6.23 -14.57
C PRO A 78 2.48 -6.35 -13.18
N MET A 79 1.22 -6.81 -13.13
CA MET A 79 0.44 -6.84 -11.89
C MET A 79 1.06 -7.68 -10.76
N GLU A 80 1.82 -8.71 -11.12
CA GLU A 80 2.43 -9.66 -10.18
C GLU A 80 3.56 -9.00 -9.36
N GLN A 81 4.36 -8.16 -10.02
CA GLN A 81 5.51 -7.50 -9.39
C GLN A 81 5.12 -6.28 -8.55
N ILE A 82 3.89 -5.77 -8.69
CA ILE A 82 3.41 -4.62 -7.91
C ILE A 82 3.56 -4.89 -6.42
N HIS A 83 3.25 -6.10 -5.96
CA HIS A 83 3.39 -6.44 -4.55
C HIS A 83 4.83 -6.22 -4.04
N ASP A 84 5.82 -6.64 -4.84
CA ASP A 84 7.22 -6.58 -4.48
C ASP A 84 7.73 -5.13 -4.50
N PHE A 85 7.36 -4.34 -5.51
CA PHE A 85 7.64 -2.90 -5.53
C PHE A 85 7.06 -2.18 -4.30
N TYR A 86 5.83 -2.52 -3.90
CA TYR A 86 5.22 -1.95 -2.71
C TYR A 86 5.86 -2.42 -1.39
N SER A 87 6.53 -3.58 -1.39
CA SER A 87 7.29 -4.06 -0.23
C SER A 87 8.56 -3.21 -0.01
N LEU A 88 9.22 -2.80 -1.09
CA LEU A 88 10.42 -1.97 -1.08
C LEU A 88 10.14 -0.50 -0.68
N ARG A 89 8.88 -0.08 -0.69
CA ARG A 89 8.51 1.31 -0.38
C ARG A 89 9.06 1.81 0.95
N TRP A 90 9.12 0.95 1.96
CA TRP A 90 9.70 1.34 3.26
C TRP A 90 11.23 1.53 3.17
N GLN A 91 11.93 0.62 2.47
CA GLN A 91 13.39 0.71 2.31
C GLN A 91 13.78 1.99 1.56
N ILE A 92 13.06 2.31 0.48
CA ILE A 92 13.29 3.55 -0.29
C ILE A 92 13.08 4.78 0.61
N GLY A 93 12.03 4.80 1.43
CA GLY A 93 11.80 5.88 2.38
C GLY A 93 12.94 6.05 3.38
N VAL A 94 13.46 4.95 3.92
CA VAL A 94 14.62 4.97 4.85
C VAL A 94 15.87 5.50 4.14
N THR A 95 16.15 5.04 2.92
CA THR A 95 17.31 5.51 2.15
C THR A 95 17.22 7.00 1.83
N ILE A 96 16.04 7.48 1.41
CA ILE A 96 15.81 8.92 1.17
C ILE A 96 16.00 9.71 2.47
N SER A 97 15.38 9.29 3.57
CA SER A 97 15.55 9.98 4.86
C SER A 97 17.00 9.97 5.35
N PHE A 98 17.74 8.89 5.12
CA PHE A 98 19.16 8.82 5.44
C PHE A 98 19.97 9.80 4.58
N TRP A 99 19.74 9.80 3.27
CA TRP A 99 20.39 10.72 2.33
C TRP A 99 20.07 12.18 2.68
N GLU A 100 18.81 12.54 2.90
CA GLU A 100 18.40 13.89 3.31
C GLU A 100 19.10 14.32 4.61
N ASN A 101 19.23 13.42 5.60
CA ASN A 101 19.98 13.73 6.82
C ASN A 101 21.49 13.93 6.59
N CYS A 102 22.07 13.21 5.62
CA CYS A 102 23.48 13.32 5.28
C CYS A 102 23.80 14.51 4.38
N THR A 103 22.89 14.90 3.47
CA THR A 103 23.15 15.91 2.43
C THR A 103 22.46 17.26 2.71
N LEU A 104 21.32 17.30 3.40
CA LEU A 104 20.53 18.53 3.64
C LEU A 104 20.74 19.14 5.03
N ARG A 105 21.68 18.65 5.85
CA ARG A 105 22.01 19.29 7.13
C ARG A 105 22.54 20.72 6.99
N ASP A 106 22.99 21.11 5.78
CA ASP A 106 23.53 22.45 5.53
C ASP A 106 22.64 23.38 4.68
N THR A 107 21.50 22.93 4.13
CA THR A 107 20.62 23.81 3.31
C THR A 107 19.12 23.55 3.48
N ASN A 108 18.49 24.49 4.21
CA ASN A 108 17.12 25.00 4.10
C ASN A 108 15.91 24.03 4.30
N PRO A 109 15.09 24.22 5.35
CA PRO A 109 13.91 23.39 5.68
C PRO A 109 12.78 23.29 4.63
N TRP A 110 12.83 24.06 3.55
CA TRP A 110 11.76 24.15 2.55
C TRP A 110 11.71 22.99 1.54
N CYS A 111 12.79 22.20 1.41
CA CYS A 111 12.83 21.05 0.47
C CYS A 111 11.95 19.87 0.90
N TYR A 112 11.54 19.81 2.17
CA TYR A 112 10.81 18.68 2.77
C TYR A 112 9.42 18.43 2.17
N ASN A 113 8.79 19.45 1.57
CA ASN A 113 7.41 19.36 1.09
C ASN A 113 7.26 18.94 -0.38
N LEU A 114 8.31 19.03 -1.21
CA LEU A 114 8.22 18.65 -2.63
C LEU A 114 8.30 17.13 -2.84
N PHE A 115 9.14 16.42 -2.08
CA PHE A 115 9.34 14.99 -2.26
C PHE A 115 8.19 14.13 -1.72
N ARG A 116 7.46 14.64 -0.73
CA ARG A 116 6.35 13.93 -0.07
C ARG A 116 5.13 13.72 -0.99
N ASN A 117 5.02 14.52 -2.05
CA ASN A 117 3.92 14.47 -3.01
C ASN A 117 4.17 13.55 -4.21
N ASN A 118 5.14 12.64 -4.14
CA ASN A 118 5.25 11.59 -5.15
C ASN A 118 4.15 10.52 -4.91
N TYR A 119 2.96 10.78 -5.47
CA TYR A 119 1.73 9.97 -5.40
C TYR A 119 1.84 8.58 -6.06
N MET A 120 3.03 8.13 -6.44
CA MET A 120 3.25 6.94 -7.27
C MET A 120 2.64 5.66 -6.69
N PHE A 121 2.56 5.53 -5.36
CA PHE A 121 2.17 4.28 -4.71
C PHE A 121 1.39 4.48 -3.40
N LYS A 122 0.08 4.74 -3.51
CA LYS A 122 -0.81 4.79 -2.33
C LYS A 122 -1.30 3.37 -2.01
N LYS A 123 -0.97 2.88 -0.80
CA LYS A 123 -1.57 1.66 -0.25
C LYS A 123 -2.72 2.08 0.65
N ILE A 124 -3.95 1.80 0.24
CA ILE A 124 -5.11 2.02 1.11
C ILE A 124 -5.09 0.90 2.15
N LYS A 125 -4.69 1.24 3.37
CA LYS A 125 -4.88 0.37 4.53
C LYS A 125 -6.28 0.68 5.08
N ASN A 126 -7.13 -0.33 5.15
CA ASN A 126 -8.35 -0.30 5.97
C ASN A 126 -7.99 -0.58 7.43
#